data_AF-A0AAF0EG57-F1
#
_entry.id   AF-A0AAF0EG57-F1
#
_cell.length_a   1.000
_cell.length_b   1.000
_cell.length_c   1.000
_cell.angle_alpha   90.00
_cell.angle_beta   90.00
_cell.angle_gamma   90.00
#
_symmetry.space_group_name_H-M   'P 1'
#
loop_
_entity.id
_entity.type
_entity.pdbx_description
1 polymer ?
#
loop_
_entity_poly.entity_id
_entity_poly.type
_entity_poly.pdbx_seq_one_letter_code
_entity_poly.pdbx_strand_id
1 'polypeptide(L)'
;MCGRFANGLSAHELYHIVDDVLADESLTAHDNAFEYHPTYNVAPGSMYPVVHATDSKQGASVMLETMKWGVRRDADARGVLQINARDDTILRRPWPCHTKRCLVFCQGFFEWRVLPGPGRSKRIAHFVGLSEPGRGRPTAEGSSRQLMPMAGLYTEDRGQRAFTIVTTAANAQLRFLHDRMPVILATEQLMCQWLYATDTQPLTSLLRPYAGHLDCYAVPPEVGPVGYSCRALIEPVASRRDGIEAFLGKRTTPTQPKRSDAPVQRRVKRPAASPAPTPKKARGTPSLEDFWN
;
A
#
# COMPACT_ATOMS: atom_id res chain seq x y z
N MET A 1 -6.46 -12.93 -3.77
CA MET A 1 -7.55 -12.05 -3.30
C MET A 1 -6.85 -10.90 -2.60
N CYS A 2 -7.27 -9.68 -2.88
CA CYS A 2 -6.63 -8.48 -2.32
C CYS A 2 -6.82 -8.43 -0.79
N GLY A 3 -5.75 -8.66 -0.04
CA GLY A 3 -5.71 -8.62 1.42
C GLY A 3 -4.84 -7.48 1.98
N ARG A 4 -4.29 -6.63 1.11
CA ARG A 4 -3.50 -5.47 1.49
C ARG A 4 -3.50 -4.45 0.35
N PHE A 5 -3.55 -3.17 0.68
CA PHE A 5 -3.37 -2.11 -0.30
C PHE A 5 -2.66 -0.90 0.30
N ALA A 6 -2.26 0.05 -0.54
CA ALA A 6 -1.52 1.23 -0.12
C ALA A 6 -2.32 2.51 -0.35
N ASN A 7 -2.26 3.41 0.62
CA ASN A 7 -2.63 4.79 0.46
C ASN A 7 -1.79 5.67 1.40
N GLY A 8 -0.66 6.17 0.91
CA GLY A 8 0.18 7.09 1.67
C GLY A 8 -0.29 8.54 1.69
N LEU A 9 -1.43 8.85 1.05
CA LEU A 9 -1.97 10.21 0.99
C LEU A 9 -2.70 10.58 2.28
N SER A 10 -2.62 11.83 2.69
CA SER A 10 -3.53 12.39 3.70
C SER A 10 -4.98 12.31 3.23
N ALA A 11 -5.92 12.29 4.18
CA ALA A 11 -7.34 12.31 3.85
C ALA A 11 -7.75 13.54 3.01
N HIS A 12 -7.09 14.68 3.23
CA HIS A 12 -7.30 15.91 2.44
C HIS A 12 -6.77 15.76 1.01
N GLU A 13 -5.57 15.22 0.82
CA GLU A 13 -5.03 14.96 -0.53
C GLU A 13 -5.90 13.95 -1.29
N LEU A 14 -6.35 12.89 -0.61
CA LEU A 14 -7.27 11.94 -1.19
C LEU A 14 -8.58 12.62 -1.60
N TYR A 15 -9.17 13.42 -0.72
CA TYR A 15 -10.41 14.16 -1.00
C TYR A 15 -10.29 14.97 -2.29
N HIS A 16 -9.25 15.81 -2.41
CA HIS A 16 -9.07 16.65 -3.59
C HIS A 16 -8.83 15.85 -4.87
N ILE A 17 -8.11 14.73 -4.81
CA ILE A 17 -7.91 13.88 -5.99
C ILE A 17 -9.22 13.19 -6.38
N VAL A 18 -10.02 12.75 -5.42
CA VAL A 18 -11.32 12.14 -5.69
C VAL A 18 -12.29 13.16 -6.28
N ASP A 19 -12.31 14.39 -5.77
CA ASP A 19 -13.11 15.51 -6.28
C ASP A 19 -12.79 15.80 -7.76
N ASP A 20 -11.50 15.84 -8.10
CA ASP A 20 -11.06 16.01 -9.50
C ASP A 20 -11.46 14.82 -10.41
N VAL A 21 -11.50 13.60 -9.86
CA VAL A 21 -11.78 12.37 -10.61
C VAL A 21 -13.27 12.14 -10.82
N LEU A 22 -14.11 12.63 -9.90
CA LEU A 22 -15.56 12.60 -9.95
C LEU A 22 -16.09 14.01 -10.21
N ALA A 23 -15.56 14.66 -11.26
CA ALA A 23 -15.81 16.07 -11.56
C ALA A 23 -17.28 16.40 -11.88
N ASP A 24 -18.06 15.41 -12.34
CA ASP A 24 -19.49 15.54 -12.60
C ASP A 24 -20.35 15.34 -11.33
N GLU A 25 -19.73 14.93 -10.21
CA GLU A 25 -20.40 14.66 -8.94
C GLU A 25 -20.10 15.74 -7.89
N SER A 26 -21.10 16.11 -7.09
CA SER A 26 -20.85 16.94 -5.91
C SER A 26 -20.29 16.07 -4.77
N LEU A 27 -18.96 16.08 -4.58
CA LEU A 27 -18.32 15.45 -3.43
C LEU A 27 -18.52 16.26 -2.15
N THR A 28 -18.91 15.56 -1.09
CA THR A 28 -19.00 16.09 0.27
C THR A 28 -18.19 15.20 1.23
N ALA A 29 -17.96 15.68 2.45
CA ALA A 29 -17.24 14.93 3.48
C ALA A 29 -18.16 14.66 4.68
N HIS A 30 -18.18 13.42 5.14
CA HIS A 30 -18.75 13.06 6.44
C HIS A 30 -17.87 13.60 7.59
N ASP A 31 -18.43 13.74 8.78
CA ASP A 31 -17.71 14.26 9.96
C ASP A 31 -16.43 13.48 10.28
N ASN A 32 -16.42 12.17 10.00
CA ASN A 32 -15.27 11.29 10.23
C ASN A 32 -14.37 11.09 8.99
N ALA A 33 -14.62 11.79 7.87
CA ALA A 33 -13.91 11.57 6.61
C ALA A 33 -12.38 11.77 6.72
N PHE A 34 -11.95 12.58 7.69
CA PHE A 34 -10.56 12.94 7.90
C PHE A 34 -9.89 12.23 9.08
N GLU A 35 -10.55 11.24 9.70
CA GLU A 35 -9.96 10.41 10.78
C GLU A 35 -8.98 9.34 10.26
N TYR A 36 -8.83 9.24 8.94
CA TYR A 36 -7.92 8.32 8.28
C TYR A 36 -6.44 8.66 8.55
N HIS A 37 -5.67 7.63 8.91
CA HIS A 37 -4.23 7.72 9.10
C HIS A 37 -3.50 7.13 7.88
N PRO A 38 -2.72 7.95 7.13
CA PRO A 38 -2.05 7.52 5.92
C PRO A 38 -1.12 6.33 6.13
N THR A 39 -1.22 5.33 5.26
CA THR A 39 -0.37 4.15 5.33
C THR A 39 -0.20 3.47 3.98
N TYR A 40 1.04 3.12 3.66
CA TYR A 40 1.37 2.32 2.48
C TYR A 40 1.05 0.82 2.68
N ASN A 41 0.41 0.45 3.79
CA ASN A 41 0.19 -0.93 4.19
C ASN A 41 -1.17 -1.14 4.90
N VAL A 42 -2.25 -0.67 4.29
CA VAL A 42 -3.63 -0.80 4.79
C VAL A 42 -4.02 -2.27 4.85
N ALA A 43 -4.44 -2.75 6.03
CA ALA A 43 -4.78 -4.14 6.30
C ALA A 43 -6.25 -4.30 6.72
N PRO A 44 -6.82 -5.51 6.63
CA PRO A 44 -8.13 -5.82 7.18
C PRO A 44 -8.35 -5.31 8.60
N GLY A 45 -9.52 -4.74 8.86
CA GLY A 45 -9.91 -4.16 10.13
C GLY A 45 -9.54 -2.69 10.30
N SER A 46 -8.71 -2.12 9.41
CA SER A 46 -8.40 -0.68 9.40
C SER A 46 -9.63 0.17 9.06
N MET A 47 -9.69 1.38 9.64
CA MET A 47 -10.59 2.44 9.20
C MET A 47 -10.02 3.09 7.93
N TYR A 48 -10.85 3.26 6.90
CA TYR A 48 -10.43 3.72 5.59
C TYR A 48 -11.51 4.59 4.91
N PRO A 49 -11.14 5.71 4.28
CA PRO A 49 -12.07 6.59 3.58
C PRO A 49 -12.55 5.94 2.29
N VAL A 50 -13.86 5.87 2.11
CA VAL A 50 -14.53 5.36 0.91
C VAL A 50 -15.54 6.36 0.41
N VAL A 51 -15.83 6.33 -0.89
CA VAL A 51 -16.82 7.22 -1.51
C VAL A 51 -18.11 6.45 -1.73
N HIS A 52 -19.25 7.00 -1.36
CA HIS A 52 -20.56 6.40 -1.64
C HIS A 52 -21.58 7.45 -2.07
N ALA A 53 -22.62 7.03 -2.80
CA ALA A 53 -23.73 7.90 -3.19
C ALA A 53 -24.51 8.37 -1.95
N THR A 54 -24.98 9.62 -1.99
CA THR A 54 -25.92 10.16 -1.00
C THR A 54 -27.33 10.27 -1.60
N ASP A 55 -28.35 10.15 -0.75
CA ASP A 55 -29.74 10.40 -1.14
C ASP A 55 -29.99 11.93 -1.13
N SER A 56 -29.26 12.69 -1.96
CA SER A 56 -29.41 14.15 -2.06
C SER A 56 -30.59 14.53 -2.95
N LYS A 57 -31.37 15.53 -2.51
CA LYS A 57 -32.45 16.11 -3.32
C LYS A 57 -31.94 17.05 -4.42
N GLN A 58 -30.64 17.36 -4.43
CA GLN A 58 -30.02 18.39 -5.29
C GLN A 58 -29.28 17.83 -6.51
N GLY A 59 -29.50 16.56 -6.87
CA GLY A 59 -28.83 15.90 -7.99
C GLY A 59 -27.87 14.81 -7.52
N ALA A 60 -27.03 14.32 -8.44
CA ALA A 60 -26.03 13.30 -8.16
C ALA A 60 -24.97 13.87 -7.19
N SER A 61 -24.85 13.23 -6.03
CA SER A 61 -23.92 13.64 -4.99
C SER A 61 -23.33 12.41 -4.32
N VAL A 62 -22.07 12.53 -3.95
CA VAL A 62 -21.29 11.50 -3.30
C VAL A 62 -20.68 12.05 -2.01
N MET A 63 -20.39 11.17 -1.07
CA MET A 63 -19.78 11.51 0.21
C MET A 63 -18.55 10.64 0.46
N LEU A 64 -17.47 11.27 0.89
CA LEU A 64 -16.33 10.60 1.48
C LEU A 64 -16.62 10.31 2.95
N GLU A 65 -16.53 9.04 3.35
CA GLU A 65 -16.75 8.62 4.74
C GLU A 65 -15.70 7.57 5.13
N THR A 66 -15.17 7.68 6.35
CA THR A 66 -14.25 6.67 6.87
C THR A 66 -15.03 5.48 7.43
N MET A 67 -14.85 4.31 6.82
CA MET A 67 -15.52 3.06 7.20
C MET A 67 -14.51 1.97 7.57
N LYS A 68 -14.94 0.96 8.31
CA LYS A 68 -14.08 -0.18 8.65
C LYS A 68 -13.94 -1.15 7.48
N TRP A 69 -12.71 -1.55 7.13
CA TRP A 69 -12.51 -2.61 6.14
C TRP A 69 -12.76 -4.00 6.74
N GLY A 70 -13.81 -4.65 6.29
CA GLY A 70 -14.17 -6.02 6.64
C GLY A 70 -15.49 -6.08 7.39
N VAL A 71 -16.45 -6.81 6.82
CA VAL A 71 -17.82 -6.96 7.35
C VAL A 71 -17.92 -8.27 8.15
N ARG A 72 -18.56 -8.26 9.32
CA ARG A 72 -18.87 -9.52 10.04
C ARG A 72 -20.08 -10.20 9.42
N ARG A 73 -19.96 -11.49 9.11
CA ARG A 73 -21.06 -12.26 8.50
C ARG A 73 -22.17 -12.63 9.48
N ASP A 74 -21.84 -12.86 10.76
CA ASP A 74 -22.78 -13.28 11.79
C ASP A 74 -22.56 -12.49 13.09
N ALA A 75 -23.64 -12.30 13.87
CA ALA A 75 -23.59 -11.69 15.20
C ALA A 75 -22.66 -12.45 16.17
N ASP A 76 -22.45 -13.75 15.94
CA ASP A 76 -21.61 -14.61 16.78
C ASP A 76 -20.23 -14.91 16.18
N ALA A 77 -19.95 -14.45 14.95
CA ALA A 77 -18.65 -14.63 14.32
C ALA A 77 -17.59 -13.77 15.03
N ARG A 78 -16.98 -14.33 16.09
CA ARG A 78 -15.85 -13.72 16.78
C ARG A 78 -14.62 -13.74 15.88
N GLY A 79 -14.42 -12.67 15.12
CA GLY A 79 -13.11 -12.28 14.58
C GLY A 79 -12.88 -12.51 13.08
N VAL A 80 -13.74 -13.26 12.38
CA VAL A 80 -13.59 -13.44 10.92
C VAL A 80 -14.28 -12.30 10.17
N LEU A 81 -13.48 -11.48 9.49
CA LEU A 81 -13.97 -10.39 8.66
C LEU A 81 -14.09 -10.81 7.19
N GLN A 82 -15.24 -10.55 6.57
CA GLN A 82 -15.43 -10.64 5.14
C GLN A 82 -14.85 -9.40 4.47
N ILE A 83 -13.57 -9.48 4.11
CA ILE A 83 -12.79 -8.39 3.50
C ILE A 83 -12.95 -8.28 1.99
N ASN A 84 -13.40 -9.37 1.35
CA ASN A 84 -13.69 -9.44 -0.07
C ASN A 84 -15.08 -10.05 -0.31
N ALA A 85 -15.74 -9.56 -1.35
CA ALA A 85 -16.96 -10.12 -1.92
C ALA A 85 -16.68 -10.59 -3.34
N ARG A 86 -17.02 -11.84 -3.68
CA ARG A 86 -16.79 -12.38 -5.03
C ARG A 86 -17.96 -12.02 -5.94
N ASP A 87 -17.66 -11.57 -7.15
CA ASP A 87 -18.62 -11.32 -8.24
C ASP A 87 -19.65 -12.46 -8.43
N ASP A 88 -19.19 -13.71 -8.47
CA ASP A 88 -20.03 -14.91 -8.59
C ASP A 88 -21.10 -15.03 -7.49
N THR A 89 -20.76 -14.59 -6.28
CA THR A 89 -21.60 -14.66 -5.09
C THR A 89 -22.53 -13.45 -5.04
N ILE A 90 -22.03 -12.28 -5.47
CA ILE A 90 -22.81 -11.05 -5.58
C ILE A 90 -23.93 -11.17 -6.60
N LEU A 91 -23.69 -11.87 -7.72
CA LEU A 91 -24.67 -12.04 -8.78
C LEU A 91 -25.75 -13.10 -8.48
N ARG A 92 -25.50 -14.00 -7.52
CA ARG A 92 -26.35 -15.19 -7.29
C ARG A 92 -27.24 -15.12 -6.06
N ARG A 93 -26.93 -14.27 -5.09
CA ARG A 93 -27.73 -14.12 -3.87
C ARG A 93 -28.27 -12.70 -3.82
N PRO A 94 -29.53 -12.48 -3.40
CA PRO A 94 -29.91 -11.15 -2.96
C PRO A 94 -28.91 -10.79 -1.85
N TRP A 95 -28.11 -9.76 -2.10
CA TRP A 95 -27.34 -9.16 -1.02
C TRP A 95 -28.31 -8.73 0.07
N PRO A 96 -27.93 -8.77 1.36
CA PRO A 96 -28.79 -8.32 2.42
C PRO A 96 -29.44 -7.00 2.03
N CYS A 97 -30.75 -6.90 2.24
CA CYS A 97 -31.45 -5.63 2.26
C CYS A 97 -30.56 -4.64 3.05
N HIS A 98 -30.34 -3.44 2.50
CA HIS A 98 -29.46 -2.39 3.04
C HIS A 98 -27.96 -2.42 2.65
N THR A 99 -27.51 -3.38 1.83
CA THR A 99 -26.15 -3.28 1.28
C THR A 99 -26.10 -2.16 0.23
N LYS A 100 -25.19 -1.21 0.44
CA LYS A 100 -24.97 -0.09 -0.46
C LYS A 100 -23.60 -0.20 -1.14
N ARG A 101 -23.40 0.56 -2.20
CA ARG A 101 -22.18 0.52 -3.03
C ARG A 101 -21.26 1.67 -2.65
N CYS A 102 -19.96 1.38 -2.65
CA CYS A 102 -18.93 2.39 -2.45
C CYS A 102 -17.76 2.18 -3.43
N LEU A 103 -16.89 3.17 -3.49
CA LEU A 103 -15.61 3.15 -4.18
C LEU A 103 -14.48 3.25 -3.16
N VAL A 104 -13.46 2.42 -3.37
CA VAL A 104 -12.24 2.42 -2.56
C VAL A 104 -11.10 2.89 -3.46
N PHE A 105 -10.73 4.16 -3.34
CA PHE A 105 -9.58 4.72 -4.05
C PHE A 105 -8.30 4.35 -3.31
N CYS A 106 -7.31 3.78 -3.99
CA CYS A 106 -6.00 3.48 -3.40
C CYS A 106 -4.87 3.72 -4.41
N GLN A 107 -3.62 3.74 -3.95
CA GLN A 107 -2.48 3.78 -4.86
C GLN A 107 -2.32 2.43 -5.59
N GLY A 108 -2.75 1.34 -4.97
CA GLY A 108 -2.68 0.01 -5.55
C GLY A 108 -2.74 -1.04 -4.46
N PHE A 109 -2.82 -2.29 -4.86
CA PHE A 109 -2.91 -3.42 -3.93
C PHE A 109 -1.67 -4.30 -3.96
N PHE A 110 -1.48 -5.08 -2.90
CA PHE A 110 -0.44 -6.09 -2.84
C PHE A 110 -1.03 -7.48 -3.02
N GLU A 111 -0.26 -8.33 -3.68
CA GLU A 111 -0.55 -9.75 -3.81
C GLU A 111 0.75 -10.57 -3.73
N TRP A 112 0.67 -11.79 -3.20
CA TRP A 112 1.85 -12.61 -2.97
C TRP A 112 1.91 -13.78 -3.95
N ARG A 113 2.93 -13.76 -4.81
CA ARG A 113 3.25 -14.93 -5.63
C ARG A 113 3.78 -16.04 -4.73
N VAL A 114 3.09 -17.18 -4.72
CA VAL A 114 3.52 -18.37 -3.99
C VAL A 114 4.39 -19.23 -4.91
N LEU A 115 5.66 -19.39 -4.54
CA LEU A 115 6.58 -20.26 -5.24
C LEU A 115 6.70 -21.59 -4.47
N PRO A 116 6.44 -22.74 -5.13
CA PRO A 116 6.68 -24.04 -4.52
C PRO A 116 8.19 -24.25 -4.31
N GLY A 117 8.53 -24.96 -3.25
CA GLY A 117 9.91 -25.30 -2.92
C GLY A 117 9.94 -26.31 -1.77
N PRO A 118 11.10 -26.95 -1.51
CA PRO A 118 11.22 -27.85 -0.37
C PRO A 118 11.00 -27.09 0.94
N GLY A 119 9.99 -27.48 1.72
CA GLY A 119 9.61 -26.83 2.97
C GLY A 119 8.51 -25.76 2.81
N ARG A 120 8.66 -24.61 3.48
CA ARG A 120 7.66 -23.53 3.43
C ARG A 120 7.73 -22.80 2.10
N SER A 121 6.60 -22.69 1.39
CA SER A 121 6.52 -21.96 0.13
C SER A 121 7.03 -20.53 0.28
N LYS A 122 7.94 -20.13 -0.62
CA LYS A 122 8.45 -18.76 -0.67
C LYS A 122 7.34 -17.86 -1.21
N ARG A 123 7.11 -16.72 -0.55
CA ARG A 123 6.14 -15.71 -1.00
C ARG A 123 6.88 -14.46 -1.44
N ILE A 124 6.62 -14.00 -2.65
CA ILE A 124 7.17 -12.75 -3.18
C ILE A 124 6.03 -11.75 -3.29
N ALA A 125 6.10 -10.68 -2.50
CA ALA A 125 5.13 -9.59 -2.56
C ALA A 125 5.28 -8.84 -3.89
N HIS A 126 4.15 -8.56 -4.53
CA HIS A 126 4.07 -7.68 -5.69
C HIS A 126 3.10 -6.54 -5.38
N PHE A 127 3.39 -5.36 -5.90
CA PHE A 127 2.47 -4.25 -5.91
C PHE A 127 1.84 -4.14 -7.30
N VAL A 128 0.53 -3.86 -7.32
CA VAL A 128 -0.27 -3.74 -8.53
C VAL A 128 -1.02 -2.40 -8.52
N GLY A 129 -0.76 -1.56 -9.52
CA GLY A 129 -1.33 -0.21 -9.67
C GLY A 129 -1.82 0.07 -11.09
N LEU A 130 -2.61 1.14 -11.29
CA LEU A 130 -3.00 1.58 -12.65
C LEU A 130 -1.81 2.22 -13.38
N SER A 131 -1.52 1.80 -14.61
CA SER A 131 -0.39 2.35 -15.40
C SER A 131 -0.64 3.73 -15.99
N GLU A 132 -1.88 4.19 -15.99
CA GLU A 132 -2.21 5.47 -16.62
C GLU A 132 -1.65 6.67 -15.84
N PRO A 133 -1.16 7.71 -16.54
CA PRO A 133 -0.78 8.98 -15.92
C PRO A 133 -1.93 9.58 -15.11
N GLY A 134 -1.60 10.27 -14.02
CA GLY A 134 -2.59 10.94 -13.19
C GLY A 134 -2.01 11.33 -11.84
N ARG A 135 -2.88 11.61 -10.87
CA ARG A 135 -2.51 12.10 -9.54
C ARG A 135 -2.67 11.02 -8.47
N GLY A 136 -1.88 11.12 -7.41
CA GLY A 136 -2.05 10.34 -6.17
C GLY A 136 -1.11 9.16 -6.01
N ARG A 137 -0.46 8.68 -7.08
CA ARG A 137 0.57 7.64 -6.99
C ARG A 137 1.89 8.08 -7.62
N PRO A 138 2.80 8.68 -6.83
CA PRO A 138 4.16 8.95 -7.27
C PRO A 138 4.91 7.66 -7.62
N THR A 139 5.66 7.70 -8.71
CA THR A 139 6.52 6.60 -9.19
C THR A 139 7.98 6.83 -8.79
N ALA A 140 8.82 5.81 -8.94
CA ALA A 140 10.26 5.93 -8.66
C ALA A 140 10.96 6.83 -9.69
N GLU A 141 10.42 6.92 -10.91
CA GLU A 141 10.93 7.72 -12.03
C GLU A 141 10.53 9.21 -11.93
N GLY A 142 9.85 9.61 -10.85
CA GLY A 142 9.41 10.99 -10.63
C GLY A 142 8.11 11.39 -11.36
N SER A 143 7.55 10.49 -12.18
CA SER A 143 6.21 10.67 -12.74
C SER A 143 5.11 10.31 -11.72
N SER A 144 3.86 10.60 -12.03
CA SER A 144 2.70 10.19 -11.21
C SER A 144 1.71 9.38 -12.03
N ARG A 145 1.01 8.48 -11.36
CA ARG A 145 -0.05 7.62 -11.88
C ARG A 145 -1.34 7.95 -11.16
N GLN A 146 -2.48 7.69 -11.81
CA GLN A 146 -3.77 7.86 -11.15
C GLN A 146 -3.98 6.85 -10.02
N LEU A 147 -4.81 7.23 -9.05
CA LEU A 147 -5.33 6.29 -8.06
C LEU A 147 -6.20 5.22 -8.72
N MET A 148 -6.22 4.03 -8.12
CA MET A 148 -7.04 2.90 -8.52
C MET A 148 -8.39 2.94 -7.79
N PRO A 149 -9.52 3.16 -8.50
CA PRO A 149 -10.85 3.05 -7.92
C PRO A 149 -11.29 1.58 -7.95
N MET A 150 -11.45 0.98 -6.77
CA MET A 150 -11.97 -0.38 -6.63
C MET A 150 -13.44 -0.36 -6.23
N ALA A 151 -14.25 -1.23 -6.82
CA ALA A 151 -15.62 -1.43 -6.40
C ALA A 151 -15.68 -2.03 -4.99
N GLY A 152 -16.49 -1.43 -4.13
CA GLY A 152 -16.77 -1.91 -2.78
C GLY A 152 -18.27 -2.00 -2.49
N LEU A 153 -18.60 -2.78 -1.48
CA LEU A 153 -19.93 -2.83 -0.88
C LEU A 153 -19.80 -2.48 0.59
N TYR A 154 -20.79 -1.80 1.15
CA TYR A 154 -20.80 -1.46 2.57
C TYR A 154 -22.17 -1.69 3.20
N THR A 155 -22.14 -1.89 4.51
CA THR A 155 -23.31 -2.10 5.36
C THR A 155 -23.01 -1.56 6.76
N GLU A 156 -24.04 -1.43 7.58
CA GLU A 156 -23.87 -1.28 9.02
C GLU A 156 -23.46 -2.62 9.65
N ASP A 157 -22.45 -2.60 10.52
CA ASP A 157 -21.93 -3.74 11.28
C ASP A 157 -21.74 -3.33 12.75
N ARG A 158 -22.73 -3.62 13.60
CA ARG A 158 -22.73 -3.31 15.04
C ARG A 158 -22.55 -1.82 15.35
N GLY A 159 -23.31 -0.95 14.70
CA GLY A 159 -23.32 0.50 14.95
C GLY A 159 -22.16 1.28 14.32
N GLN A 160 -21.36 0.64 13.46
CA GLN A 160 -20.38 1.32 12.60
C GLN A 160 -20.55 0.84 11.15
N ARG A 161 -20.27 1.70 10.17
CA ARG A 161 -20.23 1.27 8.77
C ARG A 161 -18.96 0.49 8.48
N ALA A 162 -19.12 -0.62 7.76
CA ALA A 162 -18.04 -1.47 7.32
C ALA A 162 -18.18 -1.80 5.83
N PHE A 163 -17.06 -1.90 5.13
CA PHE A 163 -17.01 -2.18 3.70
C PHE A 163 -16.21 -3.45 3.37
N THR A 164 -16.43 -3.96 2.18
CA THR A 164 -15.73 -5.11 1.61
C THR A 164 -15.41 -4.84 0.15
N ILE A 165 -14.26 -5.32 -0.34
CA ILE A 165 -13.83 -5.07 -1.72
C ILE A 165 -14.43 -6.13 -2.64
N VAL A 166 -15.00 -5.69 -3.76
CA VAL A 166 -15.51 -6.61 -4.77
C VAL A 166 -14.35 -7.16 -5.59
N THR A 167 -14.32 -8.47 -5.77
CA THR A 167 -13.32 -9.18 -6.56
C THR A 167 -13.95 -9.90 -7.74
N THR A 168 -13.16 -10.06 -8.79
CA THR A 168 -13.46 -10.84 -10.00
C THR A 168 -12.28 -11.76 -10.35
N ALA A 169 -12.40 -12.53 -11.43
CA ALA A 169 -11.29 -13.34 -11.94
C ALA A 169 -10.07 -12.48 -12.26
N ALA A 170 -8.86 -12.99 -12.05
CA ALA A 170 -7.66 -12.29 -12.48
C ALA A 170 -7.58 -12.20 -14.01
N ASN A 171 -7.17 -11.04 -14.53
CA ASN A 171 -6.85 -10.90 -15.94
C ASN A 171 -5.56 -11.67 -16.29
N ALA A 172 -5.24 -11.77 -17.59
CA ALA A 172 -4.09 -12.54 -18.06
C ALA A 172 -2.76 -12.10 -17.45
N GLN A 173 -2.61 -10.80 -17.20
CA GLN A 173 -1.42 -10.21 -16.61
C GLN A 173 -1.21 -10.67 -15.16
N LEU A 174 -2.26 -10.84 -14.37
CA LEU A 174 -2.16 -11.13 -12.92
C LEU A 174 -2.32 -12.61 -12.56
N ARG A 175 -2.69 -13.50 -13.49
CA ARG A 175 -2.90 -14.93 -13.21
C ARG A 175 -1.70 -15.63 -12.58
N PHE A 176 -0.48 -15.15 -12.82
CA PHE A 176 0.73 -15.71 -12.20
C PHE A 176 0.86 -15.35 -10.71
N LEU A 177 0.16 -14.31 -10.23
CA LEU A 177 0.10 -13.91 -8.82
C LEU A 177 -1.03 -14.61 -8.09
N HIS A 178 -2.24 -14.56 -8.65
CA HIS A 178 -3.45 -15.09 -8.02
C HIS A 178 -4.56 -15.31 -9.07
N ASP A 179 -5.55 -16.15 -8.77
CA ASP A 179 -6.74 -16.39 -9.61
C ASP A 179 -7.79 -15.26 -9.55
N ARG A 180 -7.59 -14.25 -8.68
CA ARG A 180 -8.58 -13.18 -8.41
C ARG A 180 -7.90 -11.83 -8.34
N MET A 181 -8.64 -10.79 -8.70
CA MET A 181 -8.24 -9.39 -8.56
C MET A 181 -9.45 -8.53 -8.10
N PRO A 182 -9.23 -7.32 -7.57
CA PRO A 182 -10.31 -6.35 -7.37
C PRO A 182 -11.01 -6.01 -8.68
N VAL A 183 -12.30 -5.66 -8.62
CA VAL A 183 -12.98 -4.99 -9.72
C VAL A 183 -12.53 -3.54 -9.76
N ILE A 184 -11.88 -3.13 -10.84
CA ILE A 184 -11.31 -1.77 -11.02
C ILE A 184 -12.22 -0.98 -11.96
N LEU A 185 -12.68 0.18 -11.52
CA LEU A 185 -13.59 1.07 -12.24
C LEU A 185 -12.82 2.32 -12.70
N ALA A 186 -11.99 2.17 -13.73
CA ALA A 186 -10.97 3.17 -14.09
C ALA A 186 -11.47 4.44 -14.80
N THR A 187 -12.78 4.64 -14.90
CA THR A 187 -13.38 5.82 -15.55
C THR A 187 -14.55 6.30 -14.72
N GLU A 188 -14.78 7.61 -14.66
CA GLU A 188 -15.90 8.23 -13.95
C GLU A 188 -17.24 7.59 -14.33
N GLN A 189 -17.50 7.38 -15.62
CA GLN A 189 -18.70 6.70 -16.09
C GLN A 189 -18.94 5.33 -15.42
N LEU A 190 -17.90 4.50 -15.30
CA LEU A 190 -18.00 3.19 -14.65
C LEU A 190 -18.17 3.32 -13.12
N MET A 191 -17.57 4.34 -12.52
CA MET A 191 -17.70 4.66 -11.10
C MET A 191 -19.13 5.10 -10.77
N CYS A 192 -19.72 6.02 -11.54
CA CYS A 192 -21.09 6.46 -11.37
C CYS A 192 -22.09 5.33 -11.68
N GLN A 193 -21.87 4.56 -12.76
CA GLN A 193 -22.68 3.37 -13.03
C GLN A 193 -22.66 2.38 -11.87
N TRP A 194 -21.51 2.20 -11.22
CA TRP A 194 -21.44 1.39 -10.01
C TRP A 194 -22.22 2.04 -8.87
N LEU A 195 -21.92 3.28 -8.49
CA LEU A 195 -22.52 3.94 -7.32
C LEU A 195 -24.05 4.01 -7.39
N TYR A 196 -24.62 4.26 -8.57
CA TYR A 196 -26.06 4.45 -8.79
C TYR A 196 -26.78 3.23 -9.34
N ALA A 197 -26.12 2.07 -9.49
CA ALA A 197 -26.76 0.87 -10.02
C ALA A 197 -27.93 0.42 -9.14
N THR A 198 -29.10 0.31 -9.76
CA THR A 198 -30.32 -0.24 -9.18
C THR A 198 -30.37 -1.76 -9.31
N ASP A 199 -31.23 -2.42 -8.53
CA ASP A 199 -31.40 -3.88 -8.56
C ASP A 199 -31.91 -4.42 -9.91
N THR A 200 -32.44 -3.55 -10.78
CA THR A 200 -32.96 -3.91 -12.11
C THR A 200 -31.89 -3.90 -13.20
N GLN A 201 -30.71 -3.33 -12.94
CA GLN A 201 -29.64 -3.22 -13.93
C GLN A 201 -28.65 -4.41 -13.84
N PRO A 202 -28.31 -5.06 -14.96
CA PRO A 202 -27.33 -6.13 -14.95
C PRO A 202 -25.93 -5.58 -14.67
N LEU A 203 -25.33 -5.97 -13.54
CA LEU A 203 -23.97 -5.57 -13.14
C LEU A 203 -22.86 -6.31 -13.88
N THR A 204 -23.18 -7.26 -14.75
CA THR A 204 -22.22 -8.16 -15.40
C THR A 204 -21.18 -7.42 -16.24
N SER A 205 -21.53 -6.25 -16.78
CA SER A 205 -20.59 -5.39 -17.52
C SER A 205 -19.56 -4.69 -16.60
N LEU A 206 -19.91 -4.47 -15.33
CA LEU A 206 -19.04 -3.84 -14.32
C LEU A 206 -18.17 -4.87 -13.60
N LEU A 207 -18.73 -6.06 -13.33
CA LEU A 207 -18.07 -7.13 -12.56
C LEU A 207 -17.18 -8.01 -13.45
N ARG A 208 -16.19 -7.39 -14.09
CA ARG A 208 -15.25 -8.07 -14.99
C ARG A 208 -13.80 -7.70 -14.70
N PRO A 209 -12.83 -8.56 -15.08
CA PRO A 209 -11.41 -8.25 -14.92
C PRO A 209 -11.05 -6.96 -15.66
N TYR A 210 -10.16 -6.15 -15.07
CA TYR A 210 -9.68 -4.92 -15.73
C TYR A 210 -8.95 -5.27 -17.03
N ALA A 211 -9.34 -4.58 -18.11
CA ALA A 211 -8.85 -4.84 -19.46
C ALA A 211 -7.60 -4.03 -19.83
N GLY A 212 -7.33 -2.93 -19.14
CA GLY A 212 -6.14 -2.10 -19.37
C GLY A 212 -4.87 -2.70 -18.77
N HIS A 213 -3.74 -2.05 -19.05
CA HIS A 213 -2.45 -2.44 -18.50
C HIS A 213 -2.33 -2.00 -17.03
N LEU A 214 -1.74 -2.87 -16.21
CA LEU A 214 -1.43 -2.57 -14.81
C LEU A 214 0.07 -2.50 -14.61
N ASP A 215 0.53 -1.61 -13.73
CA ASP A 215 1.90 -1.71 -13.25
C ASP A 215 1.93 -2.88 -12.27
N CYS A 216 2.88 -3.81 -12.46
CA CYS A 216 3.00 -4.99 -11.62
C CYS A 216 4.48 -5.34 -11.44
N TYR A 217 4.99 -5.21 -10.22
CA TYR A 217 6.41 -5.45 -9.91
C TYR A 217 6.60 -5.98 -8.50
N ALA A 218 7.71 -6.68 -8.28
CA ALA A 218 8.07 -7.18 -6.96
C ALA A 218 8.44 -6.01 -6.04
N VAL A 219 7.98 -6.10 -4.78
CA VAL A 219 8.21 -5.09 -3.73
C VAL A 219 8.89 -5.72 -2.50
N PRO A 220 9.42 -4.91 -1.58
CA PRO A 220 10.15 -5.42 -0.43
C PRO A 220 9.29 -6.32 0.47
N PRO A 221 9.83 -7.44 1.01
CA PRO A 221 9.09 -8.36 1.89
C PRO A 221 8.59 -7.73 3.20
N GLU A 222 9.13 -6.58 3.58
CA GLU A 222 8.79 -5.77 4.75
C GLU A 222 7.32 -5.30 4.75
N VAL A 223 6.63 -5.38 3.60
CA VAL A 223 5.17 -5.18 3.54
C VAL A 223 4.40 -6.27 4.29
N GLY A 224 4.98 -7.46 4.48
CA GLY A 224 4.30 -8.61 5.11
C GLY A 224 3.74 -8.30 6.51
N PRO A 225 4.60 -7.94 7.49
CA PRO A 225 4.16 -7.52 8.82
C PRO A 225 3.18 -6.35 8.77
N VAL A 226 2.05 -6.48 9.48
CA VAL A 226 1.07 -5.38 9.64
C VAL A 226 1.67 -4.33 10.58
N GLY A 227 1.42 -3.05 10.30
CA GLY A 227 1.86 -1.92 11.13
C GLY A 227 3.16 -1.26 10.67
N TYR A 228 4.02 -1.96 9.94
CA TYR A 228 5.13 -1.32 9.23
C TYR A 228 4.62 -0.62 7.97
N SER A 229 4.94 0.67 7.83
CA SER A 229 4.48 1.50 6.71
C SER A 229 5.54 2.52 6.35
N CYS A 230 5.98 2.52 5.09
CA CYS A 230 6.81 3.57 4.51
C CYS A 230 6.61 3.61 2.99
N ARG A 231 6.97 4.73 2.35
CA ARG A 231 6.82 4.90 0.89
C ARG A 231 7.54 3.81 0.09
N ALA A 232 8.69 3.34 0.58
CA ALA A 232 9.48 2.31 -0.09
C ALA A 232 8.74 0.96 -0.25
N LEU A 233 7.64 0.73 0.47
CA LEU A 233 6.83 -0.49 0.32
C LEU A 233 6.13 -0.60 -1.03
N ILE A 234 5.87 0.53 -1.71
CA ILE A 234 5.25 0.54 -3.04
C ILE A 234 6.26 0.74 -4.18
N GLU A 235 7.56 0.81 -3.86
CA GLU A 235 8.63 0.97 -4.84
C GLU A 235 9.15 -0.41 -5.31
N PRO A 236 9.54 -0.56 -6.59
CA PRO A 236 10.15 -1.78 -7.07
C PRO A 236 11.38 -2.17 -6.24
N VAL A 237 11.59 -3.46 -5.98
CA VAL A 237 12.84 -3.93 -5.32
C VAL A 237 14.09 -3.48 -6.09
N ALA A 238 13.99 -3.38 -7.41
CA ALA A 238 15.08 -2.92 -8.28
C ALA A 238 15.44 -1.44 -8.09
N SER A 239 14.53 -0.60 -7.59
CA SER A 239 14.82 0.83 -7.36
C SER A 239 15.38 1.12 -5.96
N ARG A 240 15.41 0.13 -5.05
CA ARG A 240 15.98 0.31 -3.71
C ARG A 240 17.50 0.40 -3.76
N ARG A 241 18.05 1.52 -3.27
CA ARG A 241 19.50 1.75 -3.10
C ARG A 241 20.14 0.84 -2.05
N ASP A 242 19.33 0.17 -1.23
CA ASP A 242 19.77 -0.72 -0.13
C ASP A 242 19.66 -2.21 -0.51
N GLY A 243 19.39 -2.51 -1.79
CA GLY A 243 19.34 -3.86 -2.33
C GLY A 243 20.72 -4.51 -2.49
N ILE A 244 20.74 -5.82 -2.74
CA ILE A 244 21.95 -6.65 -2.91
C ILE A 244 22.95 -6.05 -3.92
N GLU A 245 22.53 -5.23 -4.88
CA GLU A 245 23.41 -4.48 -5.79
C GLU A 245 24.34 -3.48 -5.06
N ALA A 246 23.90 -2.81 -4.00
CA ALA A 246 24.77 -1.96 -3.18
C ALA A 246 25.76 -2.76 -2.33
N PHE A 247 25.44 -4.03 -2.05
CA PHE A 247 26.31 -4.98 -1.34
C PHE A 247 27.32 -5.66 -2.28
N LEU A 248 26.92 -5.96 -3.53
CA LEU A 248 27.76 -6.55 -4.57
C LEU A 248 28.64 -5.51 -5.27
N GLY A 249 28.17 -4.27 -5.43
CA GLY A 249 28.91 -3.16 -6.03
C GLY A 249 30.12 -2.67 -5.22
N LYS A 250 30.23 -3.08 -3.94
CA LYS A 250 31.39 -2.79 -3.09
C LYS A 250 32.53 -3.82 -3.20
N ARG A 251 32.42 -4.84 -4.05
CA ARG A 251 33.40 -5.94 -4.14
C ARG A 251 34.21 -6.04 -5.43
N THR A 252 34.20 -5.03 -6.29
CA THR A 252 34.99 -5.02 -7.52
C THR A 252 35.84 -3.75 -7.64
N THR A 253 36.87 -3.66 -6.78
CA THR A 253 38.07 -2.89 -7.13
C THR A 253 39.22 -3.89 -7.27
N PRO A 254 39.76 -4.13 -8.48
CA PRO A 254 40.97 -4.94 -8.63
C PRO A 254 42.16 -4.13 -8.09
N THR A 255 42.79 -4.62 -7.04
CA THR A 255 44.04 -4.07 -6.52
C THR A 255 45.14 -4.30 -7.57
N GLN A 256 45.56 -3.25 -8.27
CA GLN A 256 46.75 -3.32 -9.14
C GLN A 256 48.01 -3.54 -8.29
N PRO A 257 48.96 -4.40 -8.71
CA PRO A 257 50.21 -4.60 -8.01
C PRO A 257 51.13 -3.39 -8.22
N LYS A 258 51.55 -2.74 -7.13
CA LYS A 258 52.60 -1.71 -7.16
C LYS A 258 53.94 -2.35 -7.53
N ARG A 259 54.48 -1.99 -8.70
CA ARG A 259 55.92 -2.05 -8.98
C ARG A 259 56.56 -0.77 -8.43
N SER A 260 57.64 -0.91 -7.67
CA SER A 260 58.52 0.21 -7.34
C SER A 260 59.97 -0.26 -7.45
N ASP A 261 60.67 0.26 -8.47
CA ASP A 261 62.11 0.13 -8.66
C ASP A 261 62.88 1.16 -7.83
N ALA A 262 63.91 0.66 -7.12
CA ALA A 262 65.19 1.29 -6.74
C ALA A 262 65.25 2.48 -5.75
N PRO A 263 66.42 2.79 -5.14
CA PRO A 263 67.57 1.96 -4.77
C PRO A 263 68.00 2.10 -3.29
N VAL A 264 68.89 1.19 -2.87
CA VAL A 264 69.54 1.07 -1.56
C VAL A 264 70.54 2.21 -1.30
N GLN A 265 70.46 2.86 -0.13
CA GLN A 265 71.59 3.58 0.47
C GLN A 265 71.77 3.27 1.97
N ARG A 266 73.04 3.17 2.37
CA ARG A 266 73.56 2.66 3.65
C ARG A 266 73.50 3.70 4.78
N ARG A 267 72.88 3.28 5.89
CA ARG A 267 73.32 3.28 7.32
C ARG A 267 74.17 4.43 7.87
N VAL A 268 73.67 5.11 8.92
CA VAL A 268 74.44 5.54 10.11
C VAL A 268 73.59 5.37 11.39
N LYS A 269 74.21 4.98 12.51
CA LYS A 269 73.62 4.58 13.81
C LYS A 269 73.80 5.65 14.92
N ARG A 270 72.73 5.84 15.73
CA ARG A 270 72.62 6.14 17.21
C ARG A 270 73.20 7.48 17.74
N PRO A 271 72.82 7.96 18.96
CA PRO A 271 72.23 7.25 20.12
C PRO A 271 70.99 7.90 20.79
N ALA A 272 70.55 7.26 21.89
CA ALA A 272 69.31 7.47 22.65
C ALA A 272 69.49 8.39 23.88
N ALA A 273 68.38 8.97 24.38
CA ALA A 273 68.25 9.51 25.73
C ALA A 273 66.79 9.40 26.25
N SER A 274 66.66 9.28 27.57
CA SER A 274 65.54 8.71 28.36
C SER A 274 64.50 9.78 28.85
N PRO A 275 63.74 9.58 29.96
CA PRO A 275 62.34 9.11 30.00
C PRO A 275 61.32 10.13 30.59
N ALA A 276 60.07 9.65 30.77
CA ALA A 276 58.79 10.26 31.19
C ALA A 276 58.77 11.36 32.30
N PRO A 277 57.61 12.04 32.48
CA PRO A 277 56.72 11.62 33.58
C PRO A 277 55.19 11.76 33.32
N THR A 278 54.42 10.83 33.89
CA THR A 278 53.02 10.98 34.37
C THR A 278 53.00 11.56 35.80
N PRO A 279 51.86 11.85 36.50
CA PRO A 279 50.42 11.87 36.15
C PRO A 279 49.67 13.15 36.64
N LYS A 280 48.34 13.24 36.45
CA LYS A 280 47.40 13.65 37.54
C LYS A 280 45.92 13.34 37.20
N LYS A 281 45.24 12.80 38.22
CA LYS A 281 43.81 12.46 38.31
C LYS A 281 42.99 13.67 38.76
N ALA A 282 41.76 13.81 38.26
CA ALA A 282 40.60 14.43 38.92
C ALA A 282 39.34 13.73 38.33
N ARG A 283 38.60 12.86 39.03
CA ARG A 283 37.57 13.08 40.07
C ARG A 283 36.54 14.15 39.71
N GLY A 284 35.29 13.72 39.53
CA GLY A 284 34.10 14.58 39.54
C GLY A 284 32.94 14.07 38.68
N THR A 285 32.15 13.14 39.19
CA THR A 285 30.77 12.86 38.74
C THR A 285 29.82 13.99 39.16
N PRO A 286 28.72 14.20 38.43
CA PRO A 286 27.42 13.92 39.06
C PRO A 286 26.42 13.18 38.15
N SER A 287 25.51 12.45 38.80
CA SER A 287 24.40 11.67 38.26
C SER A 287 23.23 12.55 37.79
N LEU A 288 22.47 12.03 36.81
CA LEU A 288 21.20 12.56 36.31
C LEU A 288 20.10 11.50 36.50
N GLU A 289 19.67 11.32 37.75
CA GLU A 289 18.35 10.76 38.07
C GLU A 289 17.57 11.90 38.70
N ASP A 290 16.62 12.46 37.94
CA ASP A 290 15.44 13.23 38.42
C ASP A 290 14.74 13.84 37.20
N PHE A 291 14.03 13.04 36.42
CA PHE A 291 13.01 13.54 35.49
C PHE A 291 11.99 12.44 35.20
N TRP A 292 11.16 12.09 36.18
CA TRP A 292 9.79 11.59 35.99
C TRP A 292 8.97 11.75 37.28
N ASN A 293 8.15 12.81 37.32
CA ASN A 293 6.80 12.84 37.88
C ASN A 293 6.06 14.03 37.27
#